data_AF-A0AAW9L032-F1
#
_entry.id   AF-A0AAW9L032-F1
#
_cell.length_a   1.000
_cell.length_b   1.000
_cell.length_c   1.000
_cell.angle_alpha   90.00
_cell.angle_beta   90.00
_cell.angle_gamma   90.00
#
_symmetry.space_group_name_H-M   'P 1'
#
loop_
_entity.id
_entity.type
_entity.pdbx_description
1 polymer ?
#
loop_
_entity_poly.entity_id
_entity_poly.type
_entity_poly.pdbx_seq_one_letter_code
_entity_poly.pdbx_strand_id
1 'polypeptide(L)'
;MSYPHHTVPDGSTALPHHFVLALLAALVPLLIVWDDHRDREPWVVLVGILGGLFAFGLVWPRYPAVGATLTLACNALVLFAPMRPEWSTYWPRRHRALVVGLALLAADDSVQHALGVVTPIDWLWKHGGRASVVGLGEVLTGIV
;
A
#
# COMPACT_ATOMS: atom_id res chain seq x y z
N MET A 1 0.93 23.66 7.59
CA MET A 1 0.98 22.55 6.62
C MET A 1 -0.42 22.36 6.06
N SER A 2 -0.57 22.19 4.74
CA SER A 2 -1.85 21.84 4.11
C SER A 2 -2.08 20.32 4.23
N TYR A 3 -3.32 19.91 4.43
CA TYR A 3 -3.73 18.52 4.37
C TYR A 3 -4.65 18.27 3.17
N PRO A 4 -4.37 17.26 2.34
CA PRO A 4 -3.13 16.48 2.29
C PRO A 4 -1.92 17.34 1.87
N HIS A 5 -0.71 16.85 2.10
CA HIS A 5 0.51 17.51 1.63
C HIS A 5 0.52 17.63 0.10
N HIS A 6 0.14 16.55 -0.60
CA HIS A 6 -0.09 16.56 -2.05
C HIS A 6 -1.58 16.49 -2.38
N THR A 7 -2.08 17.47 -3.15
CA THR A 7 -3.45 17.46 -3.69
C THR A 7 -3.70 16.30 -4.62
N VAL A 8 -2.70 15.96 -5.44
CA VAL A 8 -2.61 14.71 -6.20
C VAL A 8 -1.22 14.12 -5.93
N PRO A 9 -1.11 12.90 -5.39
CA PRO A 9 0.15 12.17 -5.24
C PRO A 9 1.03 12.28 -6.50
N ASP A 10 2.18 12.96 -6.37
CA ASP A 10 3.15 13.23 -7.45
C ASP A 10 2.56 13.69 -8.80
N GLY A 11 1.40 14.35 -8.76
CA GLY A 11 0.70 14.82 -9.96
C GLY A 11 -0.05 13.74 -10.76
N SER A 12 0.02 12.46 -10.37
CA SER A 12 -0.75 11.37 -10.96
C SER A 12 -0.83 10.17 -10.03
N THR A 13 -2.04 9.74 -9.70
CA THR A 13 -2.27 8.52 -8.89
C THR A 13 -2.13 7.21 -9.69
N ALA A 14 -1.94 7.30 -11.01
CA ALA A 14 -1.81 6.15 -11.90
C ALA A 14 -0.34 5.82 -12.26
N LEU A 15 0.56 6.79 -12.14
CA LEU A 15 2.00 6.59 -12.30
C LEU A 15 2.56 5.90 -11.05
N PRO A 16 3.74 5.25 -11.10
CA PRO A 16 4.04 4.16 -10.19
C PRO A 16 4.14 4.63 -8.74
N HIS A 17 3.08 4.35 -7.99
CA HIS A 17 2.96 4.51 -6.55
C HIS A 17 3.10 3.14 -5.91
N HIS A 18 4.07 2.98 -5.01
CA HIS A 18 4.23 1.71 -4.30
C HIS A 18 3.02 1.41 -3.41
N PHE A 19 2.18 2.38 -3.08
CA PHE A 19 0.84 2.16 -2.52
C PHE A 19 0.02 1.19 -3.36
N VAL A 20 -0.16 1.51 -4.65
CA VAL A 20 -1.02 0.74 -5.56
C VAL A 20 -0.43 -0.65 -5.78
N LEU A 21 0.87 -0.72 -6.05
CA LEU A 21 1.56 -1.99 -6.30
C LEU A 21 1.55 -2.90 -5.06
N ALA A 22 1.76 -2.34 -3.87
CA ALA A 22 1.77 -3.11 -2.63
C ALA A 22 0.38 -3.67 -2.30
N LEU A 23 -0.68 -2.87 -2.45
CA LEU A 23 -2.04 -3.34 -2.17
C LEU A 23 -2.54 -4.35 -3.21
N LEU A 24 -2.18 -4.20 -4.49
CA LEU A 24 -2.43 -5.22 -5.50
C LEU A 24 -1.69 -6.53 -5.19
N ALA A 25 -0.42 -6.44 -4.78
CA ALA A 25 0.35 -7.61 -4.35
C ALA A 25 -0.25 -8.27 -3.09
N ALA A 26 -0.84 -7.49 -2.18
CA ALA A 26 -1.46 -7.99 -0.94
C ALA A 26 -2.72 -8.81 -1.21
N LEU A 27 -3.37 -8.66 -2.38
CA LEU A 27 -4.46 -9.54 -2.79
C LEU A 27 -4.01 -10.99 -2.95
N VAL A 28 -2.76 -11.24 -3.36
CA VAL A 28 -2.28 -12.62 -3.60
C VAL A 28 -2.32 -13.48 -2.33
N PRO A 29 -1.61 -13.13 -1.23
CA PRO A 29 -1.68 -13.91 0.00
C PRO A 29 -3.07 -13.91 0.63
N LEU A 30 -3.88 -12.86 0.44
CA LEU A 30 -5.28 -12.82 0.88
C LEU A 30 -6.13 -13.87 0.16
N LEU A 31 -6.04 -13.93 -1.17
CA LEU A 31 -6.85 -14.82 -1.99
C LEU A 31 -6.45 -16.28 -1.84
N ILE A 32 -5.17 -16.57 -1.52
CA ILE A 32 -4.69 -17.92 -1.23
C ILE A 32 -5.40 -18.54 -0.01
N VAL A 33 -5.75 -17.72 0.97
CA VAL A 33 -6.38 -18.15 2.24
C VAL A 33 -7.86 -17.78 2.32
N TRP A 34 -8.41 -17.27 1.20
CA TRP A 34 -9.83 -16.94 1.10
C TRP A 34 -10.65 -18.23 1.03
N ASP A 35 -11.82 -18.24 1.67
CA ASP A 35 -12.73 -19.40 1.77
C ASP A 35 -12.19 -20.65 2.53
N ASP A 36 -10.97 -20.62 3.08
CA ASP A 36 -10.50 -21.68 4.00
C ASP A 36 -11.37 -21.79 5.27
N HIS A 37 -11.97 -20.66 5.68
CA HIS A 37 -12.83 -20.55 6.85
C HIS A 37 -13.97 -19.57 6.60
N ARG A 38 -15.10 -20.06 6.09
CA ARG A 38 -16.28 -19.26 5.69
C ARG A 38 -16.75 -18.21 6.71
N ASP A 39 -16.79 -18.56 7.99
CA ASP A 39 -17.25 -17.63 9.05
C ASP A 39 -16.15 -16.69 9.56
N ARG A 40 -14.93 -16.82 9.03
CA ARG A 40 -13.72 -16.12 9.48
C ARG A 40 -12.91 -15.59 8.30
N GLU A 41 -13.60 -15.31 7.20
CA GLU A 41 -12.97 -14.80 6.01
C GLU A 41 -12.29 -13.45 6.27
N PRO A 42 -11.19 -13.18 5.55
CA PRO A 42 -10.39 -12.00 5.76
C PRO A 42 -10.99 -10.74 5.10
N TRP A 43 -12.31 -10.58 5.17
CA TRP A 43 -13.05 -9.55 4.44
C TRP A 43 -12.66 -8.12 4.82
N VAL A 44 -12.26 -7.87 6.08
CA VAL A 44 -11.77 -6.54 6.52
C VAL A 44 -10.50 -6.13 5.78
N VAL A 45 -9.59 -7.06 5.52
CA VAL A 45 -8.38 -6.79 4.72
C VAL A 45 -8.77 -6.59 3.27
N LEU A 46 -9.70 -7.38 2.72
CA LEU A 46 -10.20 -7.15 1.36
C LEU A 46 -10.83 -5.76 1.21
N VAL A 47 -11.68 -5.35 2.16
CA VAL A 47 -12.29 -4.01 2.19
C VAL A 47 -11.21 -2.93 2.33
N GLY A 48 -10.21 -3.13 3.17
CA GLY A 48 -9.06 -2.24 3.28
C GLY A 48 -8.29 -2.10 1.97
N ILE A 49 -8.01 -3.22 1.29
CA ILE A 49 -7.27 -3.22 0.02
C ILE A 49 -8.09 -2.52 -1.08
N LEU A 50 -9.31 -2.98 -1.33
CA LEU A 50 -10.15 -2.44 -2.41
C LEU A 50 -10.56 -0.99 -2.13
N GLY A 51 -10.90 -0.68 -0.89
CA GLY A 51 -11.22 0.68 -0.45
C GLY A 51 -10.01 1.61 -0.57
N GLY A 52 -8.81 1.14 -0.22
CA GLY A 52 -7.56 1.89 -0.36
C GLY A 52 -7.23 2.19 -1.82
N LEU A 53 -7.29 1.18 -2.68
CA LEU A 53 -7.09 1.34 -4.13
C LEU A 53 -8.10 2.31 -4.75
N PHE A 54 -9.38 2.19 -4.38
CA PHE A 54 -10.44 3.09 -4.82
C PHE A 54 -10.23 4.53 -4.33
N ALA A 55 -9.94 4.70 -3.04
CA ALA A 55 -9.73 6.00 -2.42
C ALA A 55 -8.52 6.71 -3.03
N PHE A 56 -7.39 6.02 -3.16
CA PHE A 56 -6.17 6.58 -3.73
C PHE A 56 -6.33 6.87 -5.21
N GLY A 57 -6.81 5.90 -6.00
CA GLY A 57 -6.89 6.00 -7.45
C GLY A 57 -7.98 6.96 -7.94
N LEU A 58 -9.15 6.98 -7.30
CA LEU A 58 -10.35 7.62 -7.84
C LEU A 58 -10.89 8.78 -7.00
N VAL A 59 -10.79 8.70 -5.67
CA VAL A 59 -11.33 9.73 -4.76
C VAL A 59 -10.33 10.86 -4.57
N TRP A 60 -9.08 10.56 -4.23
CA TRP A 60 -8.05 11.55 -3.92
C TRP A 60 -7.86 12.60 -5.01
N PRO A 61 -7.76 12.25 -6.32
CA PRO A 61 -7.58 13.25 -7.37
C PRO A 61 -8.73 14.26 -7.49
N ARG A 62 -9.94 13.90 -7.01
CA ARG A 62 -11.14 14.74 -7.09
C ARG A 62 -11.48 15.43 -5.78
N TYR A 63 -11.23 14.76 -4.66
CA TYR A 63 -11.53 15.19 -3.30
C TYR A 63 -10.33 14.92 -2.39
N PRO A 64 -9.28 15.76 -2.41
CA PRO A 64 -7.98 15.42 -1.84
C PRO A 64 -8.02 15.05 -0.35
N ALA A 65 -8.67 15.86 0.49
CA ALA A 65 -8.77 15.58 1.92
C ALA A 65 -9.52 14.28 2.22
N VAL A 66 -10.64 14.05 1.53
CA VAL A 66 -11.47 12.84 1.70
C VAL A 66 -10.70 11.61 1.21
N GLY A 67 -10.10 11.68 0.03
CA GLY A 67 -9.33 10.58 -0.55
C GLY A 67 -8.10 10.22 0.28
N ALA A 68 -7.35 11.21 0.78
CA ALA A 68 -6.23 10.99 1.69
C ALA A 68 -6.68 10.32 2.99
N THR A 69 -7.76 10.81 3.60
CA THR A 69 -8.28 10.24 4.86
C THR A 69 -8.73 8.80 4.66
N LEU A 70 -9.50 8.53 3.61
CA LEU A 70 -9.97 7.19 3.27
C LEU A 70 -8.81 6.26 2.95
N THR A 71 -7.81 6.72 2.19
CA THR A 71 -6.61 5.93 1.87
C THR A 71 -5.90 5.46 3.14
N LEU A 72 -5.63 6.38 4.07
CA LEU A 72 -4.97 6.08 5.34
C LEU A 72 -5.82 5.12 6.20
N ALA A 73 -7.12 5.38 6.29
CA ALA A 73 -8.05 4.55 7.07
C ALA A 73 -8.12 3.12 6.51
N CYS A 74 -8.26 2.99 5.18
CA CYS A 74 -8.29 1.70 4.50
C CYS A 74 -6.96 0.94 4.65
N ASN A 75 -5.82 1.61 4.50
CA ASN A 75 -4.52 0.95 4.71
C ASN A 75 -4.32 0.53 6.18
N ALA A 76 -4.84 1.31 7.14
CA ALA A 76 -4.86 0.90 8.55
C ALA A 76 -5.68 -0.37 8.77
N LEU A 77 -6.80 -0.56 8.07
CA LEU A 77 -7.54 -1.83 8.11
C LEU A 77 -6.67 -3.00 7.63
N VAL A 78 -5.95 -2.85 6.51
CA VAL A 78 -5.04 -3.87 5.98
C VAL A 78 -3.93 -4.21 6.98
N LEU A 79 -3.37 -3.18 7.65
CA LEU A 79 -2.28 -3.33 8.59
C LEU A 79 -2.71 -4.02 9.89
N PHE A 80 -3.85 -3.64 10.46
CA PHE A 80 -4.25 -4.05 11.80
C PHE A 80 -5.23 -5.24 11.83
N ALA A 81 -6.03 -5.47 10.79
CA ALA A 81 -6.96 -6.60 10.78
C ALA A 81 -6.27 -7.97 10.93
N PRO A 82 -5.08 -8.24 10.34
CA PRO A 82 -4.36 -9.50 10.56
C PRO A 82 -3.86 -9.71 12.01
N MET A 83 -3.91 -8.70 12.87
CA MET A 83 -3.53 -8.79 14.28
C MET A 83 -4.67 -9.26 15.18
N ARG A 84 -5.91 -9.29 14.67
CA ARG A 84 -7.06 -9.78 15.43
C ARG A 84 -6.90 -11.26 15.80
N PRO A 85 -7.24 -11.67 17.03
CA PRO A 85 -7.10 -13.05 17.49
C PRO A 85 -7.75 -14.05 16.53
N GLU A 86 -8.97 -13.76 16.09
CA GLU A 86 -9.78 -14.64 15.24
C GLU A 86 -9.13 -14.92 13.88
N TRP A 87 -8.23 -14.05 13.43
CA TRP A 87 -7.53 -14.23 12.16
C TRP A 87 -6.15 -14.80 12.43
N SER A 88 -5.50 -14.34 13.50
CA SER A 88 -4.14 -14.72 13.85
C SER A 88 -3.94 -16.21 14.11
N THR A 89 -4.99 -16.88 14.59
CA THR A 89 -5.01 -18.31 14.92
C THR A 89 -5.10 -19.21 13.68
N TYR A 90 -5.80 -18.77 12.63
CA TYR A 90 -6.14 -19.62 11.48
C TYR A 90 -5.36 -19.26 10.23
N TRP A 91 -5.07 -17.97 10.03
CA TRP A 91 -4.26 -17.54 8.92
C TRP A 91 -2.78 -17.93 9.12
N PRO A 92 -2.17 -18.64 8.15
CA PRO A 92 -0.76 -19.01 8.23
C PRO A 92 0.12 -17.77 8.43
N ARG A 93 1.06 -17.86 9.38
CA ARG A 93 1.93 -16.74 9.79
C ARG A 93 2.65 -16.07 8.62
N ARG A 94 3.06 -16.84 7.61
CA ARG A 94 3.73 -16.31 6.40
C ARG A 94 2.85 -15.37 5.58
N HIS A 95 1.58 -15.71 5.38
CA HIS A 95 0.65 -14.89 4.59
C HIS A 95 0.28 -13.62 5.37
N ARG A 96 0.09 -13.75 6.69
CA ARG A 96 -0.10 -12.59 7.59
C ARG A 96 1.07 -11.62 7.55
N ALA A 97 2.29 -12.14 7.71
CA ALA A 97 3.50 -11.33 7.68
C ALA A 97 3.66 -10.63 6.32
N LEU A 98 3.36 -11.33 5.22
CA LEU A 98 3.41 -10.74 3.89
C LEU A 98 2.37 -9.61 3.71
N VAL A 99 1.11 -9.81 4.11
CA VAL A 99 0.07 -8.76 4.06
C VAL A 99 0.48 -7.56 4.89
N VAL A 100 0.96 -7.75 6.12
CA VAL A 100 1.42 -6.67 7.00
C VAL A 100 2.62 -5.93 6.38
N GLY A 101 3.60 -6.65 5.84
CA GLY A 101 4.75 -6.05 5.16
C GLY A 101 4.36 -5.21 3.96
N LEU A 102 3.40 -5.70 3.15
CA LEU A 102 2.86 -4.95 2.02
C LEU A 102 2.01 -3.74 2.46
N ALA A 103 1.27 -3.84 3.56
CA ALA A 103 0.56 -2.71 4.13
C ALA A 103 1.52 -1.62 4.67
N LEU A 104 2.67 -2.01 5.22
CA LEU A 104 3.74 -1.08 5.62
C LEU A 104 4.38 -0.41 4.40
N LEU A 105 4.62 -1.16 3.32
CA LEU A 105 5.08 -0.61 2.05
C LEU A 105 4.07 0.42 1.51
N ALA A 106 2.78 0.12 1.54
CA ALA A 106 1.74 1.08 1.19
C ALA A 106 1.66 2.28 2.16
N ALA A 107 1.91 2.06 3.45
CA ALA A 107 1.89 3.11 4.45
C ALA A 107 3.00 4.13 4.19
N ASP A 108 4.20 3.68 3.83
CA ASP A 108 5.32 4.56 3.46
C ASP A 108 4.90 5.59 2.40
N ASP A 109 4.22 5.16 1.34
CA ASP A 109 3.78 6.03 0.25
C ASP A 109 2.65 6.99 0.68
N SER A 110 1.56 6.42 1.19
CA SER A 110 0.34 7.17 1.51
C SER A 110 0.55 8.17 2.65
N VAL A 111 1.40 7.86 3.63
CA VAL A 111 1.75 8.76 4.72
C VAL A 111 2.62 9.92 4.23
N GLN A 112 3.59 9.65 3.36
CA GLN A 112 4.43 10.69 2.74
C GLN A 112 3.55 11.69 1.98
N HIS A 113 2.63 11.20 1.14
CA HIS A 113 1.74 12.06 0.34
C HIS A 113 0.66 12.77 1.16
N ALA A 114 0.12 12.13 2.20
CA ALA A 114 -0.91 12.72 3.03
C ALA A 114 -0.35 13.76 4.00
N LEU A 115 0.80 13.48 4.63
CA LEU A 115 1.31 14.25 5.77
C LEU A 115 2.59 15.04 5.46
N GLY A 116 3.26 14.77 4.35
CA GLY A 116 4.51 15.46 3.97
C GLY A 116 5.70 15.09 4.83
N VAL A 117 5.64 13.94 5.51
CA VAL A 117 6.73 13.43 6.34
C VAL A 117 7.70 12.62 5.50
N VAL A 118 8.97 12.60 5.89
CA VAL A 118 9.98 11.74 5.27
C VAL A 118 9.70 10.30 5.67
N THR A 119 9.60 9.41 4.68
CA THR A 119 9.40 7.98 4.89
C THR A 119 10.61 7.19 4.41
N PRO A 120 10.91 6.01 4.99
CA PRO A 120 12.14 5.28 4.68
C PRO A 120 12.39 4.98 3.20
N ILE A 121 11.36 4.61 2.45
CA ILE A 121 11.51 4.22 1.04
C ILE A 121 11.63 5.44 0.16
N ASP A 122 10.85 6.49 0.42
CA ASP A 122 11.03 7.79 -0.22
C ASP A 122 12.44 8.34 0.00
N TRP A 123 12.95 8.24 1.23
CA TRP A 123 14.32 8.63 1.55
C TRP A 123 15.32 7.80 0.75
N LEU A 124 15.22 6.47 0.75
CA LEU A 124 16.12 5.59 0.00
C LEU A 124 16.08 5.87 -1.50
N TRP A 125 14.88 6.10 -2.05
CA TRP A 125 14.68 6.42 -3.46
C TRP A 125 15.37 7.72 -3.86
N LYS A 126 15.25 8.76 -3.03
CA LYS A 126 15.90 10.07 -3.21
C LYS A 126 17.41 10.03 -2.99
N HIS A 127 17.93 9.14 -2.15
CA HIS A 127 19.35 9.04 -1.79
C HIS A 127 20.08 7.91 -2.53
N GLY A 128 19.84 7.79 -3.84
CA GLY A 128 20.59 6.91 -4.73
C GLY A 128 19.91 5.59 -5.09
N GLY A 129 18.83 5.20 -4.40
CA GLY A 129 18.06 4.00 -4.73
C GLY A 129 17.53 4.01 -6.17
N ARG A 130 17.05 5.18 -6.64
CA ARG A 130 16.63 5.36 -8.04
C ARG A 130 17.75 5.07 -9.03
N ALA A 131 18.94 5.62 -8.78
CA ALA A 131 20.09 5.45 -9.68
C ALA A 131 20.54 3.98 -9.72
N SER A 132 20.53 3.30 -8.58
CA SER A 132 20.86 1.87 -8.52
C SER A 132 19.86 1.02 -9.30
N VAL A 133 18.55 1.23 -9.15
CA VAL A 133 17.52 0.45 -9.86
C VAL A 133 17.58 0.70 -11.38
N VAL A 134 17.72 1.95 -11.80
CA VAL A 134 17.84 2.29 -13.23
C VAL A 134 19.10 1.67 -13.83
N GLY A 135 20.27 1.83 -13.19
CA GLY A 135 21.52 1.26 -13.69
C GLY A 135 21.47 -0.27 -13.78
N LEU A 136 20.83 -0.94 -12.81
CA LEU A 136 20.64 -2.39 -12.85
C LEU A 136 19.72 -2.80 -14.01
N GLY A 137 18.66 -2.02 -14.27
CA GLY A 137 17.77 -2.21 -15.41
C GLY A 137 18.48 -2.02 -16.75
N GLU A 138 19.31 -0.99 -16.89
CA GLU A 138 20.12 -0.73 -18.11
C GLU A 138 21.08 -1.90 -18.39
N VAL A 139 21.75 -2.43 -17.35
CA VAL A 139 22.61 -3.60 -17.47
C VAL A 139 21.83 -4.85 -17.90
N LEU A 140 20.68 -5.11 -17.28
CA LEU A 140 19.86 -6.30 -17.59
C LEU A 140 19.21 -6.25 -18.98
N THR A 141 18.93 -5.05 -19.49
CA THR A 141 18.29 -4.84 -20.79
C THR A 141 19.29 -4.63 -21.92
N GLY A 142 20.59 -4.48 -21.61
CA GLY A 142 21.63 -4.26 -22.61
C GLY A 142 21.54 -2.90 -23.30
N ILE A 143 20.96 -1.89 -22.63
CA ILE A 143 20.79 -0.52 -23.15
C ILE A 143 22.04 0.36 -22.87
N VAL A 144 23.12 -0.24 -22.34
CA VAL A 144 24.39 0.44 -22.07
C VAL A 144 25.19 0.72 -23.34
#